data_AF-A0A357WWJ0-F1
#
_entry.id   AF-A0A357WWJ0-F1
#
_cell.length_a   1.000
_cell.length_b   1.000
_cell.length_c   1.000
_cell.angle_alpha   90.00
_cell.angle_beta   90.00
_cell.angle_gamma   90.00
#
_symmetry.space_group_name_H-M   'P 1'
#
loop_
_entity.id
_entity.type
_entity.pdbx_description
1 polymer ?
#
loop_
_entity_poly.entity_id
_entity_poly.type
_entity_poly.pdbx_seq_one_letter_code
_entity_poly.pdbx_strand_id
1 'polypeptide(L)'
;TSGETDLNGIEASNIELKLTSGSLNASGLKAENISATMTSGNIDASDIQAEDLAIKVTSGKAELSGAFTRIESGLTSGKIIIHSNIASESIESKITSGKTFITIPENDGFVLIVKKTSGDIDCDDFDLKTSLRKSNDEYTYKTGSASGRKYYAKMTSGDFKLRKAK
;
A
#
# COMPACT_ATOMS: atom_id res chain seq x y z
N THR A 1 13.31 13.43 -14.64
CA THR A 1 12.73 13.32 -16.00
C THR A 1 11.30 13.80 -15.93
N SER A 2 10.88 14.67 -16.84
CA SER A 2 9.49 15.10 -17.02
C SER A 2 9.02 14.58 -18.37
N GLY A 3 8.28 13.48 -18.38
CA GLY A 3 7.84 12.82 -19.60
C GLY A 3 6.78 11.78 -19.29
N GLU A 4 6.12 11.30 -20.31
CA GLU A 4 5.25 10.13 -20.23
C GLU A 4 6.09 8.88 -20.53
N THR A 5 5.88 7.82 -19.76
CA THR A 5 6.59 6.56 -19.91
C THR A 5 5.60 5.42 -19.83
N ASP A 6 5.62 4.55 -20.84
CA ASP A 6 4.79 3.35 -20.89
C ASP A 6 5.66 2.10 -20.78
N LEU A 7 5.36 1.23 -19.81
CA LEU A 7 6.06 -0.04 -19.58
C LEU A 7 5.06 -1.19 -19.61
N ASN A 8 5.25 -2.17 -20.50
CA ASN A 8 4.29 -3.25 -20.69
C ASN A 8 4.98 -4.61 -20.78
N GLY A 9 4.46 -5.60 -20.04
CA GLY A 9 4.85 -7.02 -20.19
C GLY A 9 6.30 -7.31 -19.76
N ILE A 10 6.78 -6.66 -18.70
CA ILE A 10 8.16 -6.84 -18.23
C ILE A 10 8.20 -7.95 -17.18
N GLU A 11 9.05 -8.94 -17.40
CA GLU A 11 9.38 -9.97 -16.41
C GLU A 11 10.86 -9.88 -16.04
N ALA A 12 11.16 -9.66 -14.76
CA ALA A 12 12.52 -9.56 -14.25
C ALA A 12 12.54 -9.91 -12.75
N SER A 13 13.67 -10.29 -12.16
CA SER A 13 13.70 -10.49 -10.70
C SER A 13 13.49 -9.18 -9.93
N ASN A 14 13.99 -8.06 -10.45
CA ASN A 14 13.90 -6.76 -9.81
C ASN A 14 13.51 -5.68 -10.83
N ILE A 15 12.53 -4.86 -10.49
CA ILE A 15 12.13 -3.68 -11.26
C ILE A 15 12.25 -2.44 -10.37
N GLU A 16 12.99 -1.44 -10.83
CA GLU A 16 13.14 -0.15 -10.15
C GLU A 16 12.66 0.98 -11.06
N LEU A 17 11.65 1.72 -10.61
CA LEU A 17 11.02 2.82 -11.33
C LEU A 17 11.28 4.13 -10.57
N LYS A 18 11.96 5.08 -11.21
CA LYS A 18 12.31 6.38 -10.62
C LYS A 18 11.75 7.52 -11.46
N LEU A 19 10.80 8.24 -10.87
CA LEU A 19 10.16 9.40 -11.48
C LEU A 19 10.43 10.65 -10.65
N THR A 20 10.98 11.67 -11.29
CA THR A 20 11.05 13.00 -10.66
C THR A 20 9.76 13.77 -10.89
N SER A 21 9.24 13.73 -12.12
CA SER A 21 8.01 14.38 -12.57
C SER A 21 7.41 13.62 -13.77
N GLY A 22 6.19 13.94 -14.18
CA GLY A 22 5.54 13.31 -15.34
C GLY A 22 4.61 12.15 -14.97
N SER A 23 4.37 11.26 -15.93
CA SER A 23 3.41 10.16 -15.80
C SER A 23 4.07 8.83 -16.19
N LEU A 24 3.82 7.80 -15.40
CA LEU A 24 4.15 6.41 -15.73
C LEU A 24 2.85 5.64 -15.86
N ASN A 25 2.65 5.01 -17.02
CA ASN A 25 1.66 3.95 -17.19
C ASN A 25 2.41 2.62 -17.27
N ALA A 26 2.06 1.66 -16.42
CA ALA A 26 2.66 0.35 -16.42
C ALA A 26 1.60 -0.75 -16.45
N SER A 27 1.82 -1.79 -17.24
CA SER A 27 0.95 -2.97 -17.22
C SER A 27 1.72 -4.28 -17.36
N GLY A 28 1.21 -5.35 -16.75
CA GLY A 28 1.79 -6.69 -16.89
C GLY A 28 3.24 -6.77 -16.40
N LEU A 29 3.55 -6.14 -15.26
CA LEU A 29 4.88 -6.23 -14.65
C LEU A 29 4.92 -7.41 -13.70
N LYS A 30 5.94 -8.26 -13.84
CA LYS A 30 6.15 -9.42 -12.96
C LYS A 30 7.57 -9.43 -12.43
N ALA A 31 7.72 -9.39 -11.12
CA ALA A 31 9.02 -9.49 -10.47
C ALA A 31 8.95 -10.06 -9.07
N GLU A 32 10.09 -10.44 -8.50
CA GLU A 32 10.16 -10.71 -7.06
C GLU A 32 10.04 -9.38 -6.31
N ASN A 33 10.79 -8.36 -6.73
CA ASN A 33 10.80 -7.05 -6.10
C ASN A 33 10.45 -5.95 -7.12
N ILE A 34 9.46 -5.12 -6.78
CA ILE A 34 9.12 -3.91 -7.53
C ILE A 34 9.24 -2.72 -6.59
N SER A 35 10.12 -1.78 -6.94
CA SER A 35 10.26 -0.52 -6.23
C SER A 35 9.95 0.66 -7.15
N ALA A 36 9.12 1.58 -6.67
CA ALA A 36 8.74 2.79 -7.39
C ALA A 36 8.91 4.00 -6.49
N THR A 37 9.69 4.99 -6.94
CA THR A 37 9.88 6.26 -6.23
C THR A 37 9.49 7.40 -7.13
N MET A 38 8.58 8.25 -6.65
CA MET A 38 8.10 9.43 -7.35
C MET A 38 8.21 10.69 -6.49
N THR A 39 8.85 11.72 -7.02
CA THR A 39 8.84 13.04 -6.35
C THR A 39 7.49 13.74 -6.61
N SER A 40 7.16 14.04 -7.86
CA SER A 40 5.85 14.56 -8.25
C SER A 40 5.36 13.88 -9.52
N GLY A 41 4.07 13.96 -9.83
CA GLY A 41 3.48 13.33 -11.02
C GLY A 41 2.47 12.22 -10.70
N ASN A 42 2.29 11.33 -11.67
CA ASN A 42 1.32 10.24 -11.61
C ASN A 42 1.95 8.89 -11.95
N ILE A 43 1.58 7.85 -11.20
CA ILE A 43 1.83 6.45 -11.55
C ILE A 43 0.47 5.77 -11.66
N ASP A 44 0.22 5.13 -12.79
CA ASP A 44 -0.90 4.21 -13.00
C ASP A 44 -0.32 2.86 -13.40
N ALA A 45 -0.47 1.86 -12.54
CA ALA A 45 0.09 0.52 -12.75
C ALA A 45 -0.99 -0.55 -12.59
N SER A 46 -1.15 -1.42 -13.57
CA SER A 46 -2.14 -2.48 -13.57
C SER A 46 -1.55 -3.85 -13.89
N ASP A 47 -2.22 -4.91 -13.47
CA ASP A 47 -1.76 -6.30 -13.67
C ASP A 47 -0.31 -6.51 -13.19
N ILE A 48 -0.03 -6.08 -11.97
CA ILE A 48 1.30 -6.19 -11.36
C ILE A 48 1.38 -7.46 -10.52
N GLN A 49 2.45 -8.23 -10.63
CA GLN A 49 2.74 -9.39 -9.79
C GLN A 49 4.08 -9.17 -9.10
N ALA A 50 4.05 -9.00 -7.78
CA ALA A 50 5.26 -8.82 -6.97
C ALA A 50 5.19 -9.58 -5.66
N GLU A 51 6.32 -10.15 -5.22
CA GLU A 51 6.42 -10.58 -3.83
C GLU A 51 6.56 -9.36 -2.91
N ASP A 52 7.49 -8.47 -3.24
CA ASP A 52 7.73 -7.22 -2.54
C ASP A 52 7.37 -6.02 -3.42
N LEU A 53 6.36 -5.26 -3.01
CA LEU A 53 6.04 -3.96 -3.58
C LEU A 53 6.49 -2.85 -2.62
N ALA A 54 7.37 -1.95 -3.08
CA ALA A 54 7.74 -0.74 -2.36
C ALA A 54 7.42 0.52 -3.18
N ILE A 55 6.48 1.35 -2.73
CA ILE A 55 6.07 2.59 -3.40
C ILE A 55 6.34 3.81 -2.50
N LYS A 56 7.07 4.80 -3.00
CA LYS A 56 7.37 6.05 -2.28
C LYS A 56 6.97 7.26 -3.12
N VAL A 57 6.09 8.10 -2.59
CA VAL A 57 5.56 9.30 -3.26
C VAL A 57 5.75 10.53 -2.40
N THR A 58 6.36 11.59 -2.94
CA THR A 58 6.55 12.85 -2.21
C THR A 58 5.36 13.81 -2.35
N SER A 59 4.89 14.07 -3.57
CA SER A 59 3.80 15.02 -3.86
C SER A 59 3.09 14.69 -5.18
N GLY A 60 2.39 13.54 -5.22
CA GLY A 60 1.73 13.06 -6.44
C GLY A 60 0.67 12.00 -6.18
N LYS A 61 0.22 11.34 -7.25
CA LYS A 61 -0.76 10.24 -7.18
C LYS A 61 -0.13 8.94 -7.69
N ALA A 62 -0.18 7.88 -6.91
CA ALA A 62 0.12 6.53 -7.39
C ALA A 62 -1.10 5.64 -7.22
N GLU A 63 -1.47 4.92 -8.28
CA GLU A 63 -2.54 3.94 -8.30
C GLU A 63 -1.97 2.63 -8.87
N LEU A 64 -2.05 1.56 -8.08
CA LEU A 64 -1.50 0.26 -8.44
C LEU A 64 -2.54 -0.84 -8.23
N SER A 65 -2.63 -1.79 -9.15
CA SER A 65 -3.47 -2.99 -9.02
C SER A 65 -2.72 -4.25 -9.40
N GLY A 66 -2.91 -5.33 -8.66
CA GLY A 66 -2.13 -6.54 -8.84
C GLY A 66 -2.15 -7.52 -7.68
N ALA A 67 -1.25 -8.49 -7.67
CA ALA A 67 -1.02 -9.41 -6.56
C ALA A 67 0.29 -9.04 -5.86
N PHE A 68 0.20 -8.73 -4.57
CA PHE A 68 1.34 -8.28 -3.75
C PHE A 68 1.40 -9.07 -2.46
N THR A 69 2.49 -9.82 -2.24
CA THR A 69 2.66 -10.58 -1.00
C THR A 69 2.99 -9.65 0.17
N ARG A 70 3.88 -8.67 -0.05
CA ARG A 70 4.32 -7.67 0.94
C ARG A 70 4.24 -6.28 0.32
N ILE A 71 3.69 -5.34 1.07
CA ILE A 71 3.49 -3.96 0.60
C ILE A 71 4.17 -2.98 1.55
N GLU A 72 5.11 -2.18 1.07
CA GLU A 72 5.63 -0.98 1.73
C GLU A 72 5.17 0.26 0.95
N SER A 73 4.43 1.17 1.60
CA SER A 73 4.01 2.44 1.02
C SER A 73 4.47 3.63 1.86
N GLY A 74 5.16 4.58 1.24
CA GLY A 74 5.58 5.84 1.85
C GLY A 74 4.98 7.03 1.12
N LEU A 75 4.28 7.91 1.86
CA LEU A 75 3.66 9.10 1.31
C LEU A 75 4.02 10.33 2.14
N THR A 76 4.71 11.29 1.54
CA THR A 76 4.89 12.61 2.18
C THR A 76 3.61 13.43 2.01
N SER A 77 3.17 13.64 0.77
CA SER A 77 1.93 14.33 0.43
C SER A 77 1.31 13.82 -0.87
N GLY A 78 -0.01 13.96 -1.00
CA GLY A 78 -0.76 13.47 -2.17
C GLY A 78 -1.55 12.19 -1.87
N LYS A 79 -1.52 11.22 -2.77
CA LYS A 79 -2.39 10.04 -2.71
C LYS A 79 -1.73 8.76 -3.20
N ILE A 80 -1.84 7.69 -2.42
CA ILE A 80 -1.50 6.32 -2.84
C ILE A 80 -2.77 5.47 -2.80
N ILE A 81 -3.04 4.72 -3.87
CA ILE A 81 -4.13 3.77 -3.96
C ILE A 81 -3.53 2.43 -4.40
N ILE A 82 -3.76 1.37 -3.62
CA ILE A 82 -3.27 0.02 -3.94
C ILE A 82 -4.45 -0.94 -3.87
N HIS A 83 -4.66 -1.69 -4.95
CA HIS A 83 -5.64 -2.76 -5.06
C HIS A 83 -4.90 -4.09 -5.14
N SER A 84 -4.81 -4.81 -4.01
CA SER A 84 -4.26 -6.16 -4.00
C SER A 84 -5.37 -7.17 -4.26
N ASN A 85 -5.13 -8.07 -5.21
CA ASN A 85 -5.98 -9.20 -5.57
C ASN A 85 -5.76 -10.40 -4.65
N ILE A 86 -4.73 -10.34 -3.80
CA ILE A 86 -4.43 -11.34 -2.78
C ILE A 86 -4.38 -10.69 -1.39
N ALA A 87 -4.63 -11.49 -0.36
CA ALA A 87 -4.47 -11.05 1.02
C ALA A 87 -2.98 -11.03 1.40
N SER A 88 -2.35 -9.87 1.24
CA SER A 88 -0.94 -9.63 1.54
C SER A 88 -0.58 -10.13 2.94
N GLU A 89 0.61 -10.70 3.09
CA GLU A 89 1.11 -11.19 4.37
C GLU A 89 1.51 -10.03 5.29
N SER A 90 2.05 -8.97 4.71
CA SER A 90 2.42 -7.75 5.42
C SER A 90 2.08 -6.49 4.63
N ILE A 91 1.73 -5.45 5.37
CA ILE A 91 1.50 -4.09 4.86
C ILE A 91 2.17 -3.13 5.81
N GLU A 92 3.07 -2.30 5.34
CA GLU A 92 3.65 -1.19 6.08
C GLU A 92 3.37 0.12 5.34
N SER A 93 2.58 0.99 5.96
CA SER A 93 2.22 2.30 5.40
C SER A 93 2.72 3.43 6.28
N LYS A 94 3.46 4.37 5.69
CA LYS A 94 4.02 5.57 6.34
C LYS A 94 3.48 6.80 5.64
N ILE A 95 2.77 7.66 6.37
CA ILE A 95 2.11 8.85 5.84
C ILE A 95 2.55 10.09 6.63
N THR A 96 3.04 11.13 5.97
CA THR A 96 3.32 12.42 6.60
C THR A 96 2.10 13.34 6.58
N SER A 97 1.54 13.64 5.40
CA SER A 97 0.35 14.48 5.20
C SER A 97 -0.35 14.17 3.87
N GLY A 98 -1.17 13.12 3.83
CA GLY A 98 -1.84 12.70 2.60
C GLY A 98 -2.85 11.59 2.80
N LYS A 99 -3.23 10.90 1.73
CA LYS A 99 -4.21 9.81 1.80
C LYS A 99 -3.67 8.51 1.19
N THR A 100 -3.69 7.43 1.95
CA THR A 100 -3.36 6.10 1.45
C THR A 100 -4.56 5.18 1.56
N PHE A 101 -4.93 4.54 0.46
CA PHE A 101 -6.03 3.60 0.37
C PHE A 101 -5.47 2.26 -0.07
N ILE A 102 -5.67 1.22 0.72
CA ILE A 102 -5.27 -0.14 0.38
C ILE A 102 -6.51 -1.01 0.41
N THR A 103 -6.71 -1.78 -0.65
CA THR A 103 -7.80 -2.75 -0.76
C THR A 103 -7.21 -4.15 -0.79
N ILE A 104 -7.72 -5.04 0.05
CA ILE A 104 -7.35 -6.46 0.10
C ILE A 104 -8.61 -7.33 0.07
N PRO A 105 -8.55 -8.57 -0.44
CA PRO A 105 -9.69 -9.48 -0.39
C PRO A 105 -9.99 -9.97 1.03
N GLU A 106 -11.17 -10.57 1.18
CA GLU A 106 -11.56 -11.34 2.37
C GLU A 106 -10.48 -12.40 2.71
N ASN A 107 -10.15 -12.55 3.98
CA ASN A 107 -9.03 -13.38 4.45
C ASN A 107 -9.30 -13.96 5.84
N ASP A 108 -8.44 -14.85 6.33
CA ASP A 108 -8.59 -15.52 7.64
C ASP A 108 -8.30 -14.63 8.86
N GLY A 109 -7.89 -13.38 8.66
CA GLY A 109 -7.66 -12.41 9.72
C GLY A 109 -6.38 -11.61 9.50
N PHE A 110 -6.18 -10.60 10.34
CA PHE A 110 -4.91 -9.85 10.43
C PHE A 110 -4.88 -9.06 11.74
N VAL A 111 -3.69 -8.62 12.12
CA VAL A 111 -3.48 -7.64 13.19
C VAL A 111 -3.03 -6.33 12.57
N LEU A 112 -3.78 -5.25 12.78
CA LEU A 112 -3.45 -3.89 12.37
C LEU A 112 -2.92 -3.11 13.58
N ILE A 113 -1.69 -2.59 13.45
CA ILE A 113 -1.04 -1.77 14.46
C ILE A 113 -0.95 -0.35 13.91
N VAL A 114 -1.65 0.57 14.58
CA VAL A 114 -1.68 1.98 14.20
C VAL A 114 -0.80 2.78 15.15
N LYS A 115 0.00 3.68 14.56
CA LYS A 115 0.71 4.73 15.29
C LYS A 115 0.50 6.06 14.58
N LYS A 116 -0.34 6.92 15.15
CA LYS A 116 -0.60 8.25 14.57
C LYS A 116 -0.36 9.40 15.54
N THR A 117 -0.01 10.56 15.01
CA THR A 117 -0.05 11.83 15.77
C THR A 117 -1.44 12.48 15.61
N SER A 118 -1.92 12.64 14.36
CA SER A 118 -3.26 13.11 14.03
C SER A 118 -3.76 12.51 12.70
N GLY A 119 -5.02 12.74 12.34
CA GLY A 119 -5.65 12.20 11.12
C GLY A 119 -6.51 10.97 11.37
N ASP A 120 -7.12 10.43 10.32
CA ASP A 120 -8.17 9.40 10.40
C ASP A 120 -7.71 8.04 9.89
N ILE A 121 -8.20 7.00 10.55
CA ILE A 121 -8.05 5.60 10.11
C ILE A 121 -9.45 5.08 9.84
N ASP A 122 -9.68 4.59 8.64
CA ASP A 122 -10.96 4.03 8.20
C ASP A 122 -10.73 2.57 7.80
N CYS A 123 -11.36 1.65 8.52
CA CYS A 123 -11.26 0.22 8.29
C CYS A 123 -12.64 -0.46 8.43
N ASP A 124 -13.71 0.29 8.16
CA ASP A 124 -15.10 -0.08 8.52
C ASP A 124 -15.59 -1.34 7.78
N ASP A 125 -14.95 -1.69 6.66
CA ASP A 125 -15.23 -2.91 5.92
C ASP A 125 -14.82 -4.20 6.68
N PHE A 126 -14.06 -4.07 7.77
CA PHE A 126 -13.60 -5.14 8.63
C PHE A 126 -14.16 -4.98 10.06
N ASP A 127 -14.75 -6.04 10.60
CA ASP A 127 -15.22 -6.08 12.00
C ASP A 127 -14.02 -6.21 12.95
N LEU A 128 -13.39 -5.08 13.25
CA LEU A 128 -12.17 -4.97 14.05
C LEU A 128 -12.47 -5.00 15.54
N LYS A 129 -11.77 -5.88 16.27
CA LYS A 129 -11.77 -5.90 17.74
C LYS A 129 -10.52 -5.20 18.25
N THR A 130 -10.66 -4.26 19.19
CA THR A 130 -9.51 -3.61 19.82
C THR A 130 -8.86 -4.52 20.87
N SER A 131 -7.53 -4.59 20.88
CA SER A 131 -6.76 -5.34 21.87
C SER A 131 -6.65 -4.54 23.17
N LEU A 132 -6.86 -5.17 24.33
CA LEU A 132 -6.81 -4.53 25.66
C LEU A 132 -5.39 -4.06 26.09
N ARG A 133 -4.38 -4.13 25.20
CA ARG A 133 -2.98 -3.80 25.51
C ARG A 133 -2.67 -2.32 25.23
N LYS A 134 -2.69 -1.53 26.31
CA LYS A 134 -2.54 -0.07 26.46
C LYS A 134 -1.31 0.65 25.83
N SER A 135 -0.57 0.09 24.87
CA SER A 135 0.65 0.76 24.36
C SER A 135 0.64 1.14 22.89
N ASN A 136 -0.21 0.53 22.05
CA ASN A 136 -0.42 0.89 20.65
C ASN A 136 -1.89 0.64 20.30
N ASP A 137 -2.45 1.41 19.37
CA ASP A 137 -3.79 1.18 18.84
C ASP A 137 -3.74 -0.07 17.94
N GLU A 138 -3.84 -1.24 18.58
CA GLU A 138 -3.81 -2.55 17.96
C GLU A 138 -5.25 -3.07 17.77
N TYR A 139 -5.56 -3.39 16.52
CA TYR A 139 -6.86 -3.89 16.07
C TYR A 139 -6.68 -5.28 15.47
N THR A 140 -7.56 -6.20 15.84
CA THR A 140 -7.55 -7.57 15.34
C THR A 140 -8.78 -7.82 14.51
N TYR A 141 -8.59 -8.25 13.27
CA TYR A 141 -9.64 -8.82 12.45
C TYR A 141 -9.69 -10.34 12.65
N LYS A 142 -10.89 -10.89 12.88
CA LYS A 142 -11.11 -12.30 13.24
C LYS A 142 -10.26 -12.71 14.45
N THR A 143 -9.30 -13.62 14.26
CA THR A 143 -8.39 -14.12 15.31
C THR A 143 -6.93 -13.72 15.07
N GLY A 144 -6.66 -12.72 14.23
CA GLY A 144 -5.30 -12.24 13.95
C GLY A 144 -4.53 -13.03 12.89
N SER A 145 -5.24 -13.77 12.02
CA SER A 145 -4.72 -14.69 10.98
C SER A 145 -3.99 -15.91 11.56
N ALA A 146 -4.32 -17.11 11.08
CA ALA A 146 -3.53 -18.30 11.43
C ALA A 146 -2.11 -18.22 10.83
N SER A 147 -1.97 -17.54 9.69
CA SER A 147 -0.71 -17.23 9.02
C SER A 147 0.08 -16.05 9.61
N GLY A 148 -0.44 -15.37 10.64
CA GLY A 148 0.28 -14.30 11.34
C GLY A 148 0.40 -12.96 10.57
N ARG A 149 -0.58 -12.63 9.71
CA ARG A 149 -0.62 -11.36 8.96
C ARG A 149 -0.59 -10.14 9.87
N LYS A 150 0.34 -9.22 9.60
CA LYS A 150 0.52 -7.98 10.35
C LYS A 150 0.58 -6.77 9.45
N TYR A 151 -0.27 -5.80 9.74
CA TYR A 151 -0.34 -4.53 9.04
C TYR A 151 0.06 -3.41 9.99
N TYR A 152 0.86 -2.49 9.49
CA TYR A 152 1.39 -1.36 10.24
C TYR A 152 1.02 -0.08 9.51
N ALA A 153 0.29 0.81 10.18
CA ALA A 153 -0.03 2.13 9.66
C ALA A 153 0.57 3.19 10.59
N LYS A 154 1.59 3.90 10.09
CA LYS A 154 2.23 5.01 10.79
C LYS A 154 1.90 6.32 10.11
N MET A 155 1.39 7.28 10.86
CA MET A 155 0.94 8.55 10.31
C MET A 155 1.32 9.75 11.17
N THR A 156 1.77 10.84 10.56
CA THR A 156 1.88 12.12 11.26
C THR A 156 0.55 12.87 11.16
N SER A 157 0.06 13.11 9.95
CA SER A 157 -1.29 13.59 9.65
C SER A 157 -1.80 13.00 8.33
N GLY A 158 -3.11 12.98 8.12
CA GLY A 158 -3.73 12.48 6.88
C GLY A 158 -4.76 11.37 7.12
N ASP A 159 -5.03 10.59 6.08
CA ASP A 159 -6.01 9.50 6.11
C ASP A 159 -5.37 8.19 5.65
N PHE A 160 -5.52 7.13 6.45
CA PHE A 160 -5.25 5.77 6.01
C PHE A 160 -6.54 4.99 5.95
N LYS A 161 -6.80 4.35 4.81
CA LYS A 161 -7.98 3.51 4.62
C LYS A 161 -7.57 2.10 4.22
N LEU A 162 -8.06 1.11 4.97
CA LEU A 162 -7.98 -0.30 4.59
C LEU A 162 -9.38 -0.81 4.28
N ARG A 163 -9.59 -1.22 3.03
CA ARG A 163 -10.90 -1.65 2.52
C ARG A 163 -10.90 -3.10 2.12
N LYS A 164 -12.08 -3.69 2.15
CA LYS A 164 -12.28 -5.03 1.62
C LYS A 164 -12.64 -4.95 0.15
N ALA A 165 -11.98 -5.75 -0.69
CA ALA A 165 -12.37 -5.92 -2.09
C ALA A 165 -13.80 -6.48 -2.15
N LYS A 166 -14.64 -5.90 -3.00
CA LYS A 166 -16.01 -6.35 -3.22
C LYS A 166 -16.05 -7.55 -4.16
#